data_AF-A0A2E2JC63-F1
#
_entry.id   AF-A0A2E2JC63-F1
#
_cell.length_a   1.000
_cell.length_b   1.000
_cell.length_c   1.000
_cell.angle_alpha   90.00
_cell.angle_beta   90.00
_cell.angle_gamma   90.00
#
_symmetry.space_group_name_H-M   'P 1'
#
loop_
_entity.id
_entity.type
_entity.pdbx_description
1 polymer ?
#
loop_
_entity_poly.entity_id
_entity_poly.type
_entity_poly.pdbx_seq_one_letter_code
_entity_poly.pdbx_strand_id
1 'polypeptide(L)'
;MNTFHRWAIALLITPIASVQAQGLMTRNEASLSRFAPLPVVGEGALPKAGQSHWGLTLDLTNEFYVEVLADETAQLDGETLATTLRWRHGLSERWAVGIDLPLVDSGRGFLDRWIEDWHEWFGLPNAGREQFPQDQYRFALTQNGATVFERDRGTTDLGDVNLRGSYALNPQRRMHAQLSLPTGRATALTGGTWGFAGWLEEDRRFGSAGRWGGFYSLGATVQQRRGPLADLQAPYSAFASAGLDWNLWRSLSVLGQIYGHTALYRDVASEIGDPGLQLALGARWALSPQWSADLAFQEDLIVNASPDFSLHLGIRFRPR
;
A
#
# COMPACT_ATOMS: atom_id res chain seq x y z
N MET A 1 -21.44 -38.08 -42.20
CA MET A 1 -20.34 -37.80 -41.24
C MET A 1 -20.15 -36.31 -41.14
N ASN A 2 -19.99 -35.83 -39.89
CA ASN A 2 -19.58 -34.49 -39.43
C ASN A 2 -20.58 -33.33 -39.46
N THR A 3 -21.34 -33.20 -38.37
CA THR A 3 -21.95 -31.96 -37.87
C THR A 3 -21.07 -31.36 -36.78
N PHE A 4 -20.36 -30.26 -37.08
CA PHE A 4 -19.64 -29.45 -36.09
C PHE A 4 -20.65 -28.53 -35.37
N HIS A 5 -20.88 -28.77 -34.07
CA HIS A 5 -21.60 -27.83 -33.21
C HIS A 5 -20.59 -26.86 -32.56
N ARG A 6 -20.70 -25.58 -32.92
CA ARG A 6 -20.02 -24.47 -32.25
C ARG A 6 -20.84 -24.07 -31.02
N TRP A 7 -20.27 -24.21 -29.83
CA TRP A 7 -20.80 -23.57 -28.63
C TRP A 7 -20.07 -22.24 -28.43
N ALA A 8 -20.72 -21.14 -28.79
CA ALA A 8 -20.30 -19.80 -28.42
C ALA A 8 -20.97 -19.45 -27.09
N ILE A 9 -20.20 -19.41 -26.00
CA ILE A 9 -20.66 -18.88 -24.72
C ILE A 9 -20.60 -17.35 -24.84
N ALA A 10 -21.75 -16.73 -25.09
CA ALA A 10 -21.90 -15.29 -24.98
C ALA A 10 -22.07 -14.91 -23.49
N LEU A 11 -20.97 -14.51 -22.85
CA LEU A 11 -21.00 -13.89 -21.53
C LEU A 11 -21.55 -12.46 -21.69
N LEU A 12 -22.87 -12.30 -21.50
CA LEU A 12 -23.53 -11.01 -21.32
C LEU A 12 -23.12 -10.42 -19.96
N ILE A 13 -21.96 -9.75 -19.94
CA ILE A 13 -21.52 -8.97 -18.77
C ILE A 13 -22.19 -7.59 -18.87
N THR A 14 -23.27 -7.40 -18.11
CA THR A 14 -23.89 -6.09 -17.89
C THR A 14 -22.87 -5.13 -17.26
N PRO A 15 -22.88 -3.84 -17.62
CA PRO A 15 -22.02 -2.86 -16.97
C PRO A 15 -22.39 -2.79 -15.48
N ILE A 16 -21.41 -3.12 -14.64
CA ILE A 16 -21.53 -3.08 -13.18
C ILE A 16 -20.98 -1.73 -12.75
N ALA A 17 -21.81 -0.70 -12.76
CA ALA A 17 -21.43 0.58 -12.21
C ALA A 17 -21.34 0.42 -10.68
N SER A 18 -20.13 0.43 -10.12
CA SER A 18 -19.96 0.60 -8.68
C SER A 18 -20.48 1.99 -8.30
N VAL A 19 -21.42 2.04 -7.35
CA VAL A 19 -22.11 3.27 -6.94
C VAL A 19 -21.16 4.33 -6.37
N GLN A 20 -19.94 3.95 -5.97
CA GLN A 20 -18.96 4.83 -5.31
C GLN A 20 -17.57 4.72 -5.93
N ALA A 21 -16.80 5.80 -5.80
CA ALA A 21 -15.42 5.86 -6.26
C ALA A 21 -14.52 5.16 -5.25
N GLN A 22 -13.46 4.52 -5.74
CA GLN A 22 -12.61 3.67 -4.91
C GLN A 22 -11.18 3.72 -5.40
N GLY A 23 -10.25 4.00 -4.50
CA GLY A 23 -8.83 3.96 -4.72
C GLY A 23 -8.26 2.56 -4.86
N LEU A 24 -6.95 2.50 -5.04
CA LEU A 24 -6.15 1.28 -4.94
C LEU A 24 -5.89 0.98 -3.47
N MET A 25 -5.76 -0.29 -3.10
CA MET A 25 -5.51 -0.68 -1.71
C MET A 25 -4.03 -0.56 -1.35
N THR A 26 -3.39 0.54 -1.75
CA THR A 26 -1.96 0.79 -1.56
C THR A 26 -1.71 1.82 -0.46
N ARG A 27 -0.47 1.81 0.04
CA ARG A 27 0.12 2.77 0.99
C ARG A 27 1.64 2.65 0.87
N ASN A 28 2.39 3.35 1.73
CA ASN A 28 3.83 3.15 1.82
C ASN A 28 4.14 1.80 2.49
N GLU A 29 4.54 0.81 1.69
CA GLU A 29 4.94 -0.53 2.15
C GLU A 29 6.46 -0.69 2.36
N ALA A 30 7.25 0.40 2.31
CA ALA A 30 8.68 0.37 2.65
C ALA A 30 8.93 -0.27 4.01
N SER A 31 10.04 -0.99 4.18
CA SER A 31 10.33 -1.70 5.41
C SER A 31 10.48 -0.77 6.62
N LEU A 32 11.02 0.42 6.39
CA LEU A 32 11.15 1.43 7.43
C LEU A 32 9.85 2.21 7.70
N SER A 33 8.84 2.16 6.83
CA SER A 33 7.56 2.85 7.07
C SER A 33 6.68 2.11 8.09
N ARG A 34 6.88 0.80 8.26
CA ARG A 34 5.97 -0.11 9.01
C ARG A 34 5.89 0.15 10.51
N PHE A 35 6.76 0.99 11.08
CA PHE A 35 6.62 1.46 12.47
C PHE A 35 5.51 2.50 12.64
N ALA A 36 5.14 3.20 11.57
CA ALA A 36 4.01 4.10 11.53
C ALA A 36 2.76 3.36 11.02
N PRO A 37 1.61 3.47 11.69
CA PRO A 37 0.39 2.76 11.32
C PRO A 37 -0.34 3.44 10.15
N LEU A 38 0.35 3.67 9.03
CA LEU A 38 -0.22 4.27 7.84
C LEU A 38 -1.37 3.40 7.29
N PRO A 39 -2.60 3.94 7.18
CA PRO A 39 -3.74 3.15 6.75
C PRO A 39 -3.81 3.03 5.22
N VAL A 40 -4.42 1.96 4.73
CA VAL A 40 -5.01 1.99 3.38
C VAL A 40 -6.25 2.86 3.39
N VAL A 41 -6.38 3.70 2.37
CA VAL A 41 -7.43 4.70 2.18
C VAL A 41 -8.12 4.50 0.82
N GLY A 42 -9.22 5.21 0.59
CA GLY A 42 -9.99 5.12 -0.67
C GLY A 42 -10.80 3.83 -0.80
N GLU A 43 -11.16 3.15 0.30
CA GLU A 43 -11.90 1.88 0.24
C GLU A 43 -13.36 2.04 -0.25
N GLY A 44 -13.89 3.27 -0.25
CA GLY A 44 -15.24 3.61 -0.68
C GLY A 44 -16.31 3.21 0.35
N ALA A 45 -17.43 2.66 -0.13
CA ALA A 45 -18.59 2.31 0.69
C ALA A 45 -18.26 1.45 1.90
N LEU A 46 -18.87 1.78 3.04
CA LEU A 46 -18.97 0.82 4.14
C LEU A 46 -19.85 -0.37 3.71
N PRO A 47 -19.57 -1.59 4.19
CA PRO A 47 -20.51 -2.70 4.03
C PRO A 47 -21.87 -2.35 4.63
N LYS A 48 -22.95 -2.84 4.00
CA LYS A 48 -24.29 -2.73 4.58
C LYS A 48 -24.37 -3.48 5.91
N ALA A 49 -25.35 -3.14 6.74
CA ALA A 49 -25.60 -3.83 8.00
C ALA A 49 -25.72 -5.35 7.79
N GLY A 50 -24.95 -6.12 8.56
CA GLY A 50 -24.87 -7.58 8.48
C GLY A 50 -24.03 -8.13 7.32
N GLN A 51 -23.50 -7.28 6.43
CA GLN A 51 -22.68 -7.73 5.29
C GLN A 51 -21.18 -7.57 5.58
N SER A 52 -20.39 -8.44 4.94
CA SER A 52 -18.93 -8.39 5.02
C SER A 52 -18.29 -8.19 3.66
N HIS A 53 -17.34 -7.26 3.59
CA HIS A 53 -16.42 -7.14 2.46
C HIS A 53 -15.11 -7.84 2.81
N TRP A 54 -14.51 -8.47 1.81
CA TRP A 54 -13.21 -9.14 1.92
C TRP A 54 -12.26 -8.59 0.86
N GLY A 55 -10.98 -8.52 1.22
CA GLY A 55 -9.90 -8.16 0.32
C GLY A 55 -8.69 -9.03 0.57
N LEU A 56 -7.97 -9.39 -0.48
CA LEU A 56 -6.64 -9.98 -0.41
C LEU A 56 -5.72 -9.12 -1.27
N THR A 57 -4.61 -8.64 -0.71
CA THR A 57 -3.58 -7.94 -1.46
C THR A 57 -2.26 -8.68 -1.40
N LEU A 58 -1.52 -8.58 -2.50
CA LEU A 58 -0.11 -8.93 -2.61
C LEU A 58 0.61 -7.65 -3.04
N ASP A 59 1.44 -7.13 -2.15
CA ASP A 59 2.21 -5.91 -2.34
C ASP A 59 3.68 -6.31 -2.37
N LEU A 60 4.27 -6.31 -3.56
CA LEU A 60 5.64 -6.70 -3.81
C LEU A 60 6.48 -5.45 -4.00
N THR A 61 7.45 -5.25 -3.13
CA THR A 61 8.20 -4.02 -2.99
C THR A 61 9.68 -4.30 -3.11
N ASN A 62 10.37 -3.55 -3.96
CA ASN A 62 11.82 -3.54 -4.06
C ASN A 62 12.36 -2.22 -3.49
N GLU A 63 13.30 -2.31 -2.55
CA GLU A 63 13.95 -1.16 -1.92
C GLU A 63 15.45 -1.22 -2.24
N PHE A 64 15.97 -0.27 -3.01
CA PHE A 64 17.40 -0.10 -3.28
C PHE A 64 17.81 1.36 -3.11
N TYR A 65 18.51 1.66 -2.02
CA TYR A 65 18.90 3.00 -1.66
C TYR A 65 20.27 3.00 -0.98
N VAL A 66 21.18 3.84 -1.45
CA VAL A 66 22.50 4.05 -0.84
C VAL A 66 22.81 5.54 -0.83
N GLU A 67 22.97 6.10 0.35
CA GLU A 67 23.41 7.48 0.53
C GLU A 67 24.56 7.55 1.54
N VAL A 68 25.62 8.26 1.15
CA VAL A 68 26.82 8.48 1.96
C VAL A 68 27.01 9.98 2.16
N LEU A 69 26.75 10.44 3.37
CA LEU A 69 26.95 11.81 3.83
C LEU A 69 28.20 11.90 4.72
N ALA A 70 28.52 13.11 5.18
CA ALA A 70 29.73 13.34 6.00
C ALA A 70 29.66 12.63 7.36
N ASP A 71 28.48 12.58 7.96
CA ASP A 71 28.20 12.04 9.30
C ASP A 71 27.15 10.93 9.30
N GLU A 72 26.58 10.57 8.15
CA GLU A 72 25.57 9.53 8.04
C GLU A 72 25.82 8.64 6.81
N THR A 73 25.54 7.35 6.93
CA THR A 73 25.47 6.42 5.80
C THR A 73 24.24 5.56 5.95
N ALA A 74 23.40 5.58 4.93
CA ALA A 74 22.19 4.80 4.84
C ALA A 74 22.28 3.84 3.65
N GLN A 75 21.95 2.58 3.90
CA GLN A 75 21.91 1.54 2.87
C GLN A 75 20.69 0.67 3.09
N LEU A 76 19.77 0.65 2.13
CA LEU A 76 18.62 -0.23 2.09
C LEU A 76 18.70 -1.03 0.80
N ASP A 77 18.69 -2.35 0.91
CA ASP A 77 18.72 -3.25 -0.23
C ASP A 77 17.91 -4.49 0.15
N GLY A 78 16.79 -4.72 -0.55
CA GLY A 78 16.04 -5.96 -0.41
C GLY A 78 14.63 -5.89 -0.96
N GLU A 79 14.01 -7.06 -1.02
CA GLU A 79 12.63 -7.22 -1.46
C GLU A 79 11.72 -7.58 -0.30
N THR A 80 10.47 -7.12 -0.38
CA THR A 80 9.40 -7.53 0.53
C THR A 80 8.13 -7.86 -0.24
N LEU A 81 7.52 -9.01 0.07
CA LEU A 81 6.15 -9.34 -0.27
C LEU A 81 5.27 -9.23 0.98
N ALA A 82 4.35 -8.27 0.98
CA ALA A 82 3.29 -8.17 1.97
C ALA A 82 2.00 -8.79 1.42
N THR A 83 1.53 -9.86 2.07
CA THR A 83 0.22 -10.47 1.81
C THR A 83 -0.76 -10.03 2.88
N THR A 84 -1.79 -9.26 2.53
CA THR A 84 -2.75 -8.76 3.51
C THR A 84 -4.15 -9.30 3.27
N LEU A 85 -4.68 -10.05 4.24
CA LEU A 85 -6.10 -10.38 4.29
C LEU A 85 -6.85 -9.27 5.01
N ARG A 86 -7.85 -8.71 4.34
CA ARG A 86 -8.67 -7.61 4.82
C ARG A 86 -10.12 -8.05 4.97
N TRP A 87 -10.69 -7.75 6.13
CA TRP A 87 -12.10 -7.96 6.41
C TRP A 87 -12.74 -6.67 6.89
N ARG A 88 -13.94 -6.37 6.40
CA ARG A 88 -14.79 -5.27 6.85
C ARG A 88 -16.20 -5.82 7.09
N HIS A 89 -16.87 -5.38 8.14
CA HIS A 89 -18.23 -5.80 8.46
C HIS A 89 -19.10 -4.63 8.89
N GLY A 90 -20.29 -4.51 8.28
CA GLY A 90 -21.25 -3.47 8.59
C GLY A 90 -22.06 -3.83 9.84
N LEU A 91 -21.93 -3.03 10.90
CA LEU A 91 -22.70 -3.20 12.13
C LEU A 91 -24.07 -2.53 12.05
N SER A 92 -24.18 -1.45 11.27
CA SER A 92 -25.43 -0.71 11.02
C SER A 92 -25.32 0.04 9.70
N GLU A 93 -26.31 0.87 9.36
CA GLU A 93 -26.25 1.73 8.17
C GLU A 93 -25.08 2.73 8.18
N ARG A 94 -24.54 3.05 9.37
CA ARG A 94 -23.48 4.05 9.52
C ARG A 94 -22.18 3.52 10.10
N TRP A 95 -22.19 2.35 10.74
CA TRP A 95 -21.03 1.81 11.43
C TRP A 95 -20.50 0.56 10.76
N ALA A 96 -19.18 0.49 10.63
CA ALA A 96 -18.47 -0.72 10.24
C ALA A 96 -17.23 -0.92 11.10
N VAL A 97 -16.82 -2.17 11.24
CA VAL A 97 -15.55 -2.58 11.84
C VAL A 97 -14.73 -3.38 10.83
N GLY A 98 -13.43 -3.52 11.09
CA GLY A 98 -12.56 -4.26 10.20
C GLY A 98 -11.28 -4.75 10.86
N ILE A 99 -10.64 -5.69 10.19
CA ILE A 99 -9.36 -6.28 10.57
C ILE A 99 -8.50 -6.37 9.31
N ASP A 100 -7.23 -5.97 9.41
CA ASP A 100 -6.20 -6.28 8.43
C ASP A 100 -5.16 -7.22 9.06
N LEU A 101 -4.90 -8.34 8.39
CA LEU A 101 -3.96 -9.38 8.80
C LEU A 101 -2.82 -9.47 7.77
N PRO A 102 -1.70 -8.78 7.99
CA PRO A 102 -0.55 -8.84 7.10
C PRO A 102 0.39 -9.99 7.45
N LEU A 103 0.84 -10.71 6.43
CA LEU A 103 2.00 -11.59 6.45
C LEU A 103 3.09 -10.95 5.58
N VAL A 104 4.27 -10.73 6.15
CA VAL A 104 5.40 -10.05 5.52
C VAL A 104 6.51 -11.07 5.31
N ASP A 105 6.88 -11.26 4.05
CA ASP A 105 8.06 -12.02 3.65
C ASP A 105 9.08 -11.04 3.08
N SER A 106 10.22 -10.88 3.75
CA SER A 106 11.32 -10.03 3.27
C SER A 106 12.58 -10.84 3.10
N GLY A 107 13.41 -10.49 2.12
CA GLY A 107 14.62 -11.25 1.86
C GLY A 107 15.39 -10.75 0.67
N ARG A 108 16.31 -11.61 0.23
CA ARG A 108 17.13 -11.39 -0.97
C ARG A 108 16.21 -11.39 -2.18
N GLY A 109 16.49 -10.49 -3.12
CA GLY A 109 15.63 -10.32 -4.26
C GLY A 109 15.53 -11.54 -5.16
N PHE A 110 14.37 -11.75 -5.77
CA PHE A 110 14.19 -12.62 -6.93
C PHE A 110 13.67 -11.87 -8.15
N LEU A 111 13.30 -10.59 -7.99
CA LEU A 111 12.87 -9.68 -9.05
C LEU A 111 14.02 -8.84 -9.60
N ASP A 112 15.21 -8.86 -8.99
CA ASP A 112 16.38 -8.08 -9.43
C ASP A 112 16.53 -8.09 -10.94
N ARG A 113 16.53 -9.31 -11.50
CA ARG A 113 16.64 -9.54 -12.94
C ARG A 113 15.44 -9.03 -13.75
N TRP A 114 14.21 -9.13 -13.22
CA TRP A 114 13.02 -8.64 -13.92
C TRP A 114 12.93 -7.11 -13.92
N ILE A 115 13.36 -6.46 -12.82
CA ILE A 115 13.43 -5.00 -12.69
C ILE A 115 14.52 -4.45 -13.62
N GLU A 116 15.69 -5.09 -13.68
CA GLU A 116 16.75 -4.75 -14.64
C GLU A 116 16.24 -4.90 -16.09
N ASP A 117 15.61 -6.03 -16.44
CA ASP A 117 15.02 -6.24 -17.76
C ASP A 117 13.95 -5.17 -18.10
N TRP A 118 13.16 -4.71 -17.13
CA TRP A 118 12.19 -3.63 -17.30
C TRP A 118 12.88 -2.29 -17.55
N HIS A 119 13.86 -1.91 -16.73
CA HIS A 119 14.63 -0.67 -16.92
C HIS A 119 15.37 -0.66 -18.26
N GLU A 120 15.97 -1.78 -18.67
CA GLU A 120 16.60 -1.92 -19.98
C GLU A 120 15.60 -1.77 -21.13
N TRP A 121 14.42 -2.41 -21.03
CA TRP A 121 13.41 -2.34 -22.09
C TRP A 121 12.85 -0.94 -22.29
N PHE A 122 12.66 -0.18 -21.21
CA PHE A 122 12.15 1.20 -21.25
C PHE A 122 13.23 2.28 -21.32
N GLY A 123 14.51 1.91 -21.20
CA GLY A 123 15.65 2.85 -21.20
C GLY A 123 15.67 3.76 -19.95
N LEU A 124 15.18 3.27 -18.81
CA LEU A 124 15.12 4.02 -17.56
C LEU A 124 16.44 3.88 -16.76
N PRO A 125 16.87 4.91 -16.01
CA PRO A 125 18.03 4.80 -15.12
C PRO A 125 17.75 3.83 -13.96
N ASN A 126 18.71 2.94 -13.64
CA ASN A 126 18.58 1.95 -12.57
C ASN A 126 19.18 2.42 -11.23
N ALA A 127 19.19 3.73 -10.97
CA ALA A 127 19.74 4.35 -9.76
C ALA A 127 21.19 3.93 -9.37
N GLY A 128 21.99 3.44 -10.32
CA GLY A 128 23.37 2.99 -10.05
C GLY A 128 23.47 1.60 -9.42
N ARG A 129 22.38 0.83 -9.38
CA ARG A 129 22.33 -0.54 -8.85
C ARG A 129 23.35 -1.47 -9.49
N GLU A 130 23.77 -1.21 -10.73
CA GLU A 130 24.78 -2.00 -11.44
C GLU A 130 26.17 -1.95 -10.77
N GLN A 131 26.38 -1.02 -9.84
CA GLN A 131 27.64 -0.83 -9.12
C GLN A 131 27.69 -1.62 -7.80
N PHE A 132 26.59 -2.29 -7.42
CA PHE A 132 26.45 -3.01 -6.15
C PHE A 132 26.21 -4.52 -6.39
N PRO A 133 26.58 -5.40 -5.45
CA PRO A 133 26.29 -6.82 -5.57
C PRO A 133 24.79 -7.07 -5.65
N GLN A 134 24.36 -7.91 -6.60
CA GLN A 134 22.97 -8.33 -6.75
C GLN A 134 22.53 -9.30 -5.64
N ASP A 135 21.21 -9.50 -5.50
CA ASP A 135 20.57 -10.47 -4.60
C ASP A 135 20.97 -10.33 -3.12
N GLN A 136 21.17 -9.08 -2.67
CA GLN A 136 21.47 -8.81 -1.26
C GLN A 136 20.18 -8.58 -0.46
N TYR A 137 20.31 -8.72 0.85
CA TYR A 137 19.35 -8.16 1.80
C TYR A 137 20.17 -7.47 2.88
N ARG A 138 20.16 -6.13 2.89
CA ARG A 138 20.92 -5.32 3.83
C ARG A 138 20.21 -4.00 4.09
N PHE A 139 19.80 -3.80 5.33
CA PHE A 139 19.23 -2.56 5.83
C PHE A 139 20.15 -2.06 6.94
N ALA A 140 20.84 -0.95 6.70
CA ALA A 140 21.83 -0.42 7.61
C ALA A 140 21.77 1.12 7.68
N LEU A 141 21.93 1.64 8.88
CA LEU A 141 22.08 3.07 9.16
C LEU A 141 23.26 3.25 10.11
N THR A 142 24.21 4.08 9.70
CA THR A 142 25.37 4.47 10.51
C THR A 142 25.34 5.98 10.68
N GLN A 143 25.49 6.47 11.92
CA GLN A 143 25.57 7.89 12.24
C GLN A 143 26.83 8.15 13.07
N ASN A 144 27.58 9.19 12.74
CA ASN A 144 28.81 9.60 13.43
C ASN A 144 29.83 8.45 13.61
N GLY A 145 29.93 7.56 12.62
CA GLY A 145 30.80 6.38 12.65
C GLY A 145 30.32 5.23 13.53
N ALA A 146 29.13 5.32 14.14
CA ALA A 146 28.51 4.25 14.91
C ALA A 146 27.32 3.64 14.16
N THR A 147 27.25 2.32 14.10
CA THR A 147 26.09 1.60 13.54
C THR A 147 24.88 1.81 14.45
N VAL A 148 23.88 2.52 13.96
CA VAL A 148 22.59 2.74 14.64
C VAL A 148 21.72 1.50 14.52
N PHE A 149 21.67 0.94 13.31
CA PHE A 149 20.94 -0.28 13.00
C PHE A 149 21.59 -1.00 11.84
N GLU A 150 21.59 -2.33 11.89
CA GLU A 150 21.98 -3.17 10.76
C GLU A 150 21.16 -4.46 10.79
N ARG A 151 20.76 -4.89 9.59
CA ARG A 151 20.06 -6.14 9.36
C ARG A 151 20.44 -6.68 7.99
N ASP A 152 20.92 -7.91 7.98
CA ASP A 152 21.46 -8.60 6.80
C ASP A 152 20.70 -9.91 6.48
N ARG A 153 19.56 -10.13 7.15
CA ARG A 153 18.74 -11.34 7.01
C ARG A 153 17.26 -11.01 6.85
N GLY A 154 16.66 -11.59 5.82
CA GLY A 154 15.23 -11.62 5.59
C GLY A 154 14.43 -12.31 6.71
N THR A 155 13.11 -12.24 6.61
CA THR A 155 12.19 -12.93 7.52
C THR A 155 10.85 -13.19 6.88
N THR A 156 10.16 -14.24 7.33
CA THR A 156 8.73 -14.43 7.09
C THR A 156 8.02 -14.32 8.43
N ASP A 157 7.23 -13.28 8.63
CA ASP A 157 6.53 -13.02 9.90
C ASP A 157 5.19 -12.35 9.68
N LEU A 158 4.35 -12.37 10.72
CA LEU A 158 3.22 -11.45 10.76
C LEU A 158 3.74 -10.01 10.76
N GLY A 159 3.00 -9.15 10.06
CA GLY A 159 3.06 -7.72 10.32
C GLY A 159 2.16 -7.33 11.49
N ASP A 160 1.99 -6.03 11.71
CA ASP A 160 1.05 -5.55 12.71
C ASP A 160 -0.41 -5.72 12.28
N VAL A 161 -1.19 -6.39 13.11
CA VAL A 161 -2.64 -6.55 12.92
C VAL A 161 -3.30 -5.20 13.18
N ASN A 162 -4.13 -4.76 12.24
CA ASN A 162 -4.82 -3.48 12.35
C ASN A 162 -6.32 -3.69 12.57
N LEU A 163 -6.85 -3.14 13.66
CA LEU A 163 -8.29 -3.09 13.94
C LEU A 163 -8.82 -1.74 13.47
N ARG A 164 -9.87 -1.74 12.65
CA ARG A 164 -10.47 -0.54 12.07
C ARG A 164 -11.89 -0.32 12.58
N GLY A 165 -12.22 0.90 12.96
CA GLY A 165 -13.58 1.39 13.16
C GLY A 165 -13.90 2.43 12.08
N SER A 166 -15.14 2.46 11.60
CA SER A 166 -15.56 3.38 10.53
C SER A 166 -16.98 3.88 10.76
N TYR A 167 -17.19 5.18 10.55
CA TYR A 167 -18.46 5.85 10.71
C TYR A 167 -18.81 6.69 9.47
N ALA A 168 -19.96 6.44 8.86
CA ALA A 168 -20.49 7.26 7.77
C ALA A 168 -21.15 8.52 8.34
N LEU A 169 -20.53 9.67 8.06
CA LEU A 169 -21.10 10.99 8.36
C LEU A 169 -22.28 11.29 7.42
N ASN A 170 -22.11 10.91 6.16
CA ASN A 170 -23.13 10.92 5.11
C ASN A 170 -22.73 9.87 4.03
N PRO A 171 -23.48 9.69 2.94
CA PRO A 171 -23.15 8.67 1.95
C PRO A 171 -21.76 8.80 1.32
N GLN A 172 -21.22 10.02 1.17
CA GLN A 172 -19.93 10.29 0.54
C GLN A 172 -18.78 10.44 1.54
N ARG A 173 -19.06 10.88 2.78
CA ARG A 173 -18.06 11.21 3.81
C ARG A 173 -18.05 10.20 4.94
N ARG A 174 -16.85 9.71 5.27
CA ARG A 174 -16.62 8.71 6.28
C ARG A 174 -15.45 9.12 7.16
N MET A 175 -15.57 8.88 8.45
CA MET A 175 -14.46 9.00 9.40
C MET A 175 -14.03 7.61 9.80
N HIS A 176 -12.73 7.42 9.93
CA HIS A 176 -12.15 6.14 10.27
C HIS A 176 -11.15 6.30 11.42
N ALA A 177 -11.03 5.23 12.20
CA ALA A 177 -10.01 5.08 13.22
C ALA A 177 -9.38 3.68 13.09
N GLN A 178 -8.09 3.57 13.35
CA GLN A 178 -7.33 2.33 13.28
C GLN A 178 -6.43 2.19 14.49
N LEU A 179 -6.41 1.00 15.09
CA LEU A 179 -5.48 0.60 16.13
C LEU A 179 -4.56 -0.48 15.57
N SER A 180 -3.26 -0.20 15.56
CA SER A 180 -2.20 -1.15 15.22
C SER A 180 -1.78 -1.91 16.47
N LEU A 181 -1.89 -3.23 16.39
CA LEU A 181 -1.45 -4.16 17.43
C LEU A 181 -0.02 -4.64 17.09
N PRO A 182 0.91 -4.67 18.05
CA PRO A 182 2.32 -5.00 17.82
C PRO A 182 2.55 -6.52 17.64
N THR A 183 1.88 -7.13 16.66
CA THR A 183 2.03 -8.55 16.33
C THR A 183 3.24 -8.82 15.45
N GLY A 184 3.76 -7.81 14.77
CA GLY A 184 5.02 -7.87 14.07
C GLY A 184 6.23 -7.78 15.00
N ARG A 185 7.43 -7.82 14.40
CA ARG A 185 8.70 -7.79 15.14
C ARG A 185 9.49 -6.56 14.75
N ALA A 186 9.70 -5.68 15.74
CA ALA A 186 10.45 -4.43 15.58
C ALA A 186 11.90 -4.65 15.14
N THR A 187 12.57 -5.70 15.63
CA THR A 187 13.92 -6.07 15.19
C THR A 187 13.95 -6.65 13.77
N ALA A 188 12.78 -6.99 13.21
CA ALA A 188 12.62 -7.57 11.89
C ALA A 188 11.96 -6.68 10.86
N LEU A 189 11.72 -5.41 11.19
CA LEU A 189 11.11 -4.43 10.28
C LEU A 189 9.76 -4.89 9.73
N THR A 190 9.01 -5.69 10.51
CA THR A 190 7.63 -6.09 10.16
C THR A 190 6.59 -5.32 10.98
N GLY A 191 6.98 -4.26 11.68
CA GLY A 191 6.15 -3.51 12.62
C GLY A 191 6.57 -3.77 14.06
N GLY A 192 5.63 -4.15 14.93
CA GLY A 192 5.86 -4.44 16.34
C GLY A 192 5.66 -3.23 17.25
N THR A 193 4.94 -2.21 16.79
CA THR A 193 4.61 -1.01 17.57
C THR A 193 3.12 -0.88 17.79
N TRP A 194 2.74 -0.44 18.99
CA TRP A 194 1.39 0.09 19.18
C TRP A 194 1.26 1.37 18.39
N GLY A 195 0.14 1.56 17.70
CA GLY A 195 -0.11 2.78 16.94
C GLY A 195 -1.58 3.04 16.75
N PHE A 196 -1.92 4.29 16.51
CA PHE A 196 -3.28 4.73 16.20
C PHE A 196 -3.26 5.62 14.96
N ALA A 197 -4.27 5.49 14.11
CA ALA A 197 -4.52 6.40 13.00
C ALA A 197 -5.98 6.87 13.01
N GLY A 198 -6.19 8.14 12.66
CA GLY A 198 -7.51 8.71 12.44
C GLY A 198 -7.54 9.52 11.16
N TRP A 199 -8.57 9.35 10.33
CA TRP A 199 -8.70 10.09 9.09
C TRP A 199 -10.14 10.31 8.65
N LEU A 200 -10.31 11.34 7.83
CA LEU A 200 -11.53 11.63 7.10
C LEU A 200 -11.31 11.21 5.64
N GLU A 201 -12.34 10.63 5.03
CA GLU A 201 -12.37 10.26 3.63
C GLU A 201 -13.66 10.76 2.98
N GLU A 202 -13.55 11.27 1.75
CA GLU A 202 -14.69 11.59 0.91
C GLU A 202 -14.50 10.99 -0.48
N ASP A 203 -15.53 10.33 -1.02
CA ASP A 203 -15.56 9.83 -2.39
C ASP A 203 -16.73 10.43 -3.20
N ARG A 204 -16.54 10.58 -4.51
CA ARG A 204 -17.59 11.05 -5.43
C ARG A 204 -17.47 10.40 -6.79
N ARG A 205 -18.63 10.10 -7.39
CA ARG A 205 -18.79 9.81 -8.82
C ARG A 205 -19.23 11.07 -9.56
N PHE A 206 -18.67 11.32 -10.74
CA PHE A 206 -18.98 12.49 -11.56
C PHE A 206 -18.87 12.20 -13.07
N GLY A 207 -19.26 13.18 -13.88
CA GLY A 207 -19.32 13.07 -15.34
C GLY A 207 -20.55 12.33 -15.88
N SER A 208 -20.75 12.42 -17.20
CA SER A 208 -21.87 11.76 -17.88
C SER A 208 -21.83 10.25 -17.65
N ALA A 209 -22.96 9.69 -17.21
CA ALA A 209 -23.11 8.29 -16.84
C ALA A 209 -22.20 7.79 -15.67
N GLY A 210 -21.61 8.69 -14.88
CA GLY A 210 -20.82 8.31 -13.69
C GLY A 210 -19.50 7.60 -14.01
N ARG A 211 -18.95 7.83 -15.22
CA ARG A 211 -17.72 7.18 -15.68
C ARG A 211 -16.46 7.62 -14.92
N TRP A 212 -16.51 8.75 -14.22
CA TRP A 212 -15.42 9.21 -13.39
C TRP A 212 -15.79 9.02 -11.92
N GLY A 213 -14.79 8.65 -11.14
CA GLY A 213 -14.84 8.66 -9.69
C GLY A 213 -13.56 9.27 -9.14
N GLY A 214 -13.64 9.78 -7.93
CA GLY A 214 -12.45 10.18 -7.20
C GLY A 214 -12.70 10.15 -5.70
N PHE A 215 -11.61 10.13 -4.95
CA PHE A 215 -11.64 10.26 -3.51
C PHE A 215 -10.50 11.14 -3.03
N TYR A 216 -10.64 11.64 -1.81
CA TYR A 216 -9.53 12.18 -1.05
C TYR A 216 -9.61 11.76 0.41
N SER A 217 -8.47 11.71 1.07
CA SER A 217 -8.32 11.35 2.48
C SER A 217 -7.27 12.22 3.15
N LEU A 218 -7.52 12.58 4.40
CA LEU A 218 -6.59 13.34 5.23
C LEU A 218 -6.65 12.80 6.65
N GLY A 219 -5.48 12.54 7.24
CA GLY A 219 -5.40 11.99 8.57
C GLY A 219 -4.05 12.15 9.24
N ALA A 220 -3.95 11.57 10.43
CA ALA A 220 -2.73 11.53 11.19
C ALA A 220 -2.59 10.20 11.93
N THR A 221 -1.35 9.90 12.28
CA THR A 221 -0.94 8.73 13.05
C THR A 221 -0.21 9.18 14.31
N VAL A 222 -0.31 8.36 15.35
CA VAL A 222 0.53 8.40 16.55
C VAL A 222 1.03 6.98 16.81
N GLN A 223 2.30 6.84 17.17
CA GLN A 223 2.93 5.54 17.30
C GLN A 223 3.86 5.50 18.52
N GLN A 224 3.89 4.33 19.15
CA GLN A 224 4.91 4.00 20.11
C GLN A 224 6.26 3.91 19.39
N ARG A 225 7.28 4.53 19.97
CA ARG A 225 8.66 4.35 19.55
C ARG A 225 9.21 3.03 20.08
N ARG A 226 9.67 2.13 19.21
CA ARG A 226 10.18 0.82 19.61
C ARG A 226 11.11 0.23 18.56
N GLY A 227 12.02 -0.63 19.01
CA GLY A 227 12.93 -1.37 18.15
C GLY A 227 14.26 -0.65 17.95
N PRO A 228 15.07 -1.12 16.98
CA PRO A 228 16.42 -0.60 16.78
C PRO A 228 16.48 0.89 16.41
N LEU A 229 15.41 1.41 15.78
CA LEU A 229 15.32 2.81 15.35
C LEU A 229 14.44 3.66 16.28
N ALA A 230 14.16 3.20 17.51
CA ALA A 230 13.19 3.85 18.40
C ALA A 230 13.51 5.33 18.65
N ASP A 231 14.78 5.69 18.82
CA ASP A 231 15.17 7.07 19.13
C ASP A 231 14.94 8.02 17.95
N LEU A 232 15.03 7.50 16.72
CA LEU A 232 14.84 8.23 15.47
C LEU A 232 13.37 8.30 15.04
N GLN A 233 12.52 7.37 15.49
CA GLN A 233 11.11 7.33 15.06
C GLN A 233 10.36 8.61 15.46
N ALA A 234 9.62 9.18 14.51
CA ALA A 234 8.67 10.23 14.83
C ALA A 234 7.48 9.63 15.62
N PRO A 235 7.09 10.16 16.80
CA PRO A 235 5.90 9.72 17.53
C PRO A 235 4.57 10.04 16.83
N TYR A 236 4.56 10.90 15.81
CA TYR A 236 3.37 11.25 15.04
C TYR A 236 3.74 11.59 13.60
N SER A 237 2.82 11.33 12.68
CA SER A 237 2.95 11.67 11.27
C SER A 237 1.58 12.03 10.68
N ALA A 238 1.53 13.04 9.81
CA ALA A 238 0.32 13.35 9.04
C ALA A 238 0.39 12.68 7.67
N PHE A 239 -0.76 12.35 7.09
CA PHE A 239 -0.85 11.77 5.75
C PHE A 239 -2.06 12.29 4.98
N ALA A 240 -1.94 12.31 3.66
CA ALA A 240 -3.01 12.66 2.75
C ALA A 240 -2.96 11.77 1.50
N SER A 241 -4.10 11.50 0.91
CA SER A 241 -4.19 10.77 -0.35
C SER A 241 -5.32 11.33 -1.20
N ALA A 242 -5.16 11.24 -2.51
CA ALA A 242 -6.23 11.51 -3.46
C ALA A 242 -6.08 10.55 -4.63
N GLY A 243 -7.20 10.16 -5.22
CA GLY A 243 -7.20 9.31 -6.39
C GLY A 243 -8.36 9.56 -7.31
N LEU A 244 -8.17 9.20 -8.57
CA LEU A 244 -9.15 9.27 -9.65
C LEU A 244 -9.28 7.89 -10.28
N ASP A 245 -10.52 7.48 -10.53
CA ASP A 245 -10.84 6.31 -11.34
C ASP A 245 -11.66 6.72 -12.57
N TRP A 246 -11.29 6.15 -13.72
CA TRP A 246 -12.01 6.32 -14.97
C TRP A 246 -12.46 4.96 -15.47
N ASN A 247 -13.78 4.75 -15.55
CA ASN A 247 -14.38 3.61 -16.23
C ASN A 247 -14.13 3.74 -17.74
N LEU A 248 -13.02 3.14 -18.17
CA LEU A 248 -12.53 3.17 -19.55
C LEU A 248 -13.46 2.38 -20.45
N TRP A 249 -13.77 1.12 -20.10
CA TRP A 249 -14.58 0.26 -20.94
C TRP A 249 -15.23 -0.88 -20.17
N ARG A 250 -16.58 -0.95 -20.20
CA ARG A 250 -17.36 -2.04 -19.56
C ARG A 250 -16.97 -2.21 -18.08
N SER A 251 -16.29 -3.30 -17.76
CA SER A 251 -15.82 -3.68 -16.43
C SER A 251 -14.41 -3.18 -16.09
N LEU A 252 -13.71 -2.55 -17.04
CA LEU A 252 -12.36 -2.04 -16.87
C LEU A 252 -12.37 -0.56 -16.47
N SER A 253 -11.72 -0.25 -15.35
CA SER A 253 -11.39 1.11 -14.93
C SER A 253 -9.88 1.28 -14.86
N VAL A 254 -9.39 2.48 -15.20
CA VAL A 254 -8.01 2.92 -14.97
C VAL A 254 -8.01 3.83 -13.74
N LEU A 255 -6.99 3.70 -12.89
CA LEU A 255 -6.88 4.40 -11.63
C LEU A 255 -5.52 5.08 -11.51
N GLY A 256 -5.53 6.29 -10.97
CA GLY A 256 -4.33 6.97 -10.49
C GLY A 256 -4.55 7.47 -9.08
N GLN A 257 -3.57 7.31 -8.20
CA GLN A 257 -3.65 7.67 -6.80
C GLN A 257 -2.32 8.22 -6.32
N ILE A 258 -2.34 9.31 -5.55
CA ILE A 258 -1.20 9.80 -4.79
C ILE A 258 -1.39 9.51 -3.31
N TYR A 259 -0.32 9.18 -2.60
CA TYR A 259 -0.31 8.98 -1.15
C TYR A 259 0.93 9.64 -0.56
N GLY A 260 0.74 10.68 0.24
CA GLY A 260 1.82 11.40 0.90
C GLY A 260 1.76 11.32 2.42
N HIS A 261 2.92 11.35 3.07
CA HIS A 261 3.02 11.48 4.52
C HIS A 261 4.20 12.36 4.91
N THR A 262 4.12 12.98 6.09
CA THR A 262 5.27 13.67 6.70
C THR A 262 6.36 12.66 7.05
N ALA A 263 7.57 13.16 7.34
CA ALA A 263 8.68 12.36 7.84
C ALA A 263 8.26 11.34 8.92
N LEU A 264 8.73 10.10 8.78
CA LEU A 264 8.49 9.01 9.73
C LEU A 264 9.64 8.86 10.73
N TYR A 265 10.79 9.45 10.40
CA TYR A 265 11.98 9.53 11.24
C TYR A 265 12.38 10.99 11.48
N ARG A 266 13.23 11.20 12.47
CA ARG A 266 13.77 12.47 12.92
C ARG A 266 15.26 12.28 13.13
N ASP A 267 16.02 13.36 13.01
CA ASP A 267 17.46 13.33 13.24
C ASP A 267 18.17 12.28 12.35
N VAL A 268 17.63 12.10 11.14
CA VAL A 268 18.19 11.29 10.04
C VAL A 268 18.49 12.28 8.92
N ALA A 269 19.75 12.37 8.51
CA ALA A 269 20.21 13.36 7.54
C ALA A 269 19.99 12.92 6.08
N SER A 270 19.98 11.61 5.85
CA SER A 270 19.65 10.98 4.58
C SER A 270 18.17 11.13 4.23
N GLU A 271 17.85 10.94 2.96
CA GLU A 271 16.48 11.05 2.41
C GLU A 271 15.47 10.07 3.06
N ILE A 272 15.92 9.04 3.79
CA ILE A 272 15.05 8.21 4.65
C ILE A 272 14.28 9.06 5.69
N GLY A 273 14.88 10.18 6.12
CA GLY A 273 14.29 11.13 7.06
C GLY A 273 13.22 12.03 6.45
N ASP A 274 13.06 12.04 5.13
CA ASP A 274 12.18 12.98 4.44
C ASP A 274 10.71 12.57 4.42
N PRO A 275 9.79 13.51 4.14
CA PRO A 275 8.41 13.19 3.80
C PRO A 275 8.32 12.31 2.54
N GLY A 276 7.44 11.31 2.55
CA GLY A 276 7.21 10.45 1.37
C GLY A 276 6.04 10.90 0.52
N LEU A 277 6.13 10.72 -0.80
CA LEU A 277 5.02 10.93 -1.74
C LEU A 277 5.01 9.89 -2.86
N GLN A 278 4.04 8.98 -2.81
CA GLN A 278 3.92 7.88 -3.77
C GLN A 278 2.85 8.15 -4.81
N LEU A 279 3.12 7.74 -6.05
CA LEU A 279 2.14 7.64 -7.13
C LEU A 279 1.88 6.17 -7.43
N ALA A 280 0.61 5.78 -7.38
CA ALA A 280 0.14 4.49 -7.85
C ALA A 280 -0.69 4.66 -9.12
N LEU A 281 -0.37 3.89 -10.15
CA LEU A 281 -1.11 3.81 -11.40
C LEU A 281 -1.51 2.36 -11.66
N GLY A 282 -2.77 2.14 -12.03
CA GLY A 282 -3.26 0.79 -12.22
C GLY A 282 -4.58 0.66 -12.94
N ALA A 283 -5.05 -0.58 -13.02
CA ALA A 283 -6.31 -0.95 -13.62
C ALA A 283 -7.11 -1.85 -12.67
N ARG A 284 -8.44 -1.70 -12.73
CA ARG A 284 -9.41 -2.53 -12.01
C ARG A 284 -10.32 -3.23 -12.99
N TRP A 285 -10.49 -4.53 -12.84
CA TRP A 285 -11.47 -5.34 -13.57
C TRP A 285 -12.61 -5.77 -12.63
N ALA A 286 -13.84 -5.39 -12.96
CA ALA A 286 -15.03 -5.99 -12.35
C ALA A 286 -15.28 -7.38 -12.99
N LEU A 287 -14.80 -8.43 -12.32
CA LEU A 287 -14.93 -9.82 -12.77
C LEU A 287 -16.38 -10.30 -12.69
N SER A 288 -17.12 -9.83 -11.69
CA SER A 288 -18.54 -10.09 -11.49
C SER A 288 -19.15 -8.98 -10.61
N PRO A 289 -20.47 -9.00 -10.32
CA PRO A 289 -21.08 -8.01 -9.41
C PRO A 289 -20.51 -8.01 -8.00
N GLN A 290 -19.84 -9.10 -7.61
CA GLN A 290 -19.30 -9.27 -6.27
C GLN A 290 -17.78 -9.25 -6.24
N TRP A 291 -17.13 -9.51 -7.38
CA TRP A 291 -15.68 -9.71 -7.45
C TRP A 291 -15.02 -8.65 -8.33
N SER A 292 -13.93 -8.07 -7.82
CA SER A 292 -13.05 -7.20 -8.60
C SER A 292 -11.59 -7.55 -8.36
N ALA A 293 -10.75 -7.36 -9.37
CA ALA A 293 -9.30 -7.46 -9.24
C ALA A 293 -8.64 -6.14 -9.66
N ASP A 294 -7.50 -5.80 -9.04
CA ASP A 294 -6.64 -4.69 -9.44
C ASP A 294 -5.23 -5.17 -9.72
N LEU A 295 -4.59 -4.53 -10.70
CA LEU A 295 -3.16 -4.57 -10.89
C LEU A 295 -2.69 -3.12 -10.93
N ALA A 296 -1.70 -2.78 -10.13
CA ALA A 296 -1.10 -1.44 -10.12
C ALA A 296 0.40 -1.53 -9.88
N PHE A 297 1.12 -0.51 -10.32
CA PHE A 297 2.48 -0.25 -9.87
C PHE A 297 2.49 1.06 -9.07
N GLN A 298 3.44 1.18 -8.18
CA GLN A 298 3.65 2.35 -7.34
C GLN A 298 5.12 2.75 -7.39
N GLU A 299 5.36 4.04 -7.56
CA GLU A 299 6.69 4.66 -7.61
C GLU A 299 6.72 5.87 -6.67
N ASP A 300 7.92 6.20 -6.20
CA ASP A 300 8.15 7.43 -5.43
C ASP A 300 8.22 8.65 -6.37
N LEU A 301 7.45 9.69 -6.07
CA LEU A 301 7.51 10.97 -6.79
C LEU A 301 8.49 11.96 -6.17
N ILE A 302 8.80 11.80 -4.88
CA ILE A 302 9.75 12.65 -4.16
C ILE A 302 10.78 11.71 -3.53
N VAL A 303 11.81 11.42 -4.34
CA VAL A 303 13.12 10.82 -4.03
C VAL A 303 13.24 10.12 -2.65
N ASN A 304 13.32 8.79 -2.70
CA ASN A 304 13.95 7.85 -1.75
C ASN A 304 13.40 7.70 -0.31
N ALA A 305 12.32 8.37 0.08
CA ALA A 305 11.63 8.12 1.35
C ALA A 305 10.65 6.91 1.29
N SER A 306 10.51 6.29 0.12
CA SER A 306 9.65 5.15 -0.14
C SER A 306 10.27 4.22 -1.20
N PRO A 307 9.70 3.02 -1.45
CA PRO A 307 10.37 2.05 -2.30
C PRO A 307 10.44 2.50 -3.75
N ASP A 308 11.54 2.19 -4.43
CA ASP A 308 11.78 2.60 -5.82
C ASP A 308 10.70 2.08 -6.76
N PHE A 309 10.25 0.85 -6.51
CA PHE A 309 9.20 0.21 -7.28
C PHE A 309 8.38 -0.74 -6.41
N SER A 310 7.06 -0.69 -6.55
CA SER A 310 6.16 -1.69 -5.96
C SER A 310 5.10 -2.14 -6.94
N LEU A 311 4.84 -3.45 -6.97
CA LEU A 311 3.73 -4.07 -7.70
C LEU A 311 2.61 -4.46 -6.73
N HIS A 312 1.40 -4.05 -7.05
CA HIS A 312 0.20 -4.34 -6.28
C HIS A 312 -0.76 -5.23 -7.06
N LEU A 313 -1.15 -6.36 -6.47
CA LEU A 313 -2.29 -7.15 -6.89
C LEU A 313 -3.35 -7.15 -5.79
N GLY A 314 -4.58 -6.78 -6.14
CA GLY A 314 -5.71 -6.77 -5.24
C GLY A 314 -6.84 -7.65 -5.73
N ILE A 315 -7.47 -8.43 -4.85
CA ILE A 315 -8.76 -9.09 -5.11
C ILE A 315 -9.74 -8.63 -4.04
N ARG A 316 -10.95 -8.24 -4.45
CA ARG A 316 -12.03 -7.87 -3.54
C ARG A 316 -13.26 -8.71 -3.78
N PHE A 317 -13.92 -9.08 -2.68
CA PHE A 317 -15.24 -9.66 -2.66
C PHE A 317 -16.19 -8.79 -1.85
N ARG A 318 -17.30 -8.37 -2.47
CA ARG A 318 -18.37 -7.59 -1.85
C ARG A 318 -19.72 -8.22 -2.18
N PRO A 319 -20.44 -8.82 -1.21
CA PRO A 319 -21.80 -9.29 -1.43
C PRO A 319 -22.74 -8.12 -1.80
N ARG A 320 -23.86 -8.46 -2.44
CA ARG A 320 -24.88 -7.48 -2.87
C ARG A 320 -25.76 -7.01 -1.72
#